data_AF-M0CWE6-F1
#
_entry.id   AF-M0CWE6-F1
#
_cell.length_a   1.000
_cell.length_b   1.000
_cell.length_c   1.000
_cell.angle_alpha   90.00
_cell.angle_beta   90.00
_cell.angle_gamma   90.00
#
_symmetry.space_group_name_H-M   'P 1'
#
loop_
_entity.id
_entity.type
_entity.pdbx_description
1 polymer ?
#
loop_
_entity_poly.entity_id
_entity_poly.type
_entity_poly.pdbx_seq_one_letter_code
_entity_poly.pdbx_strand_id
1 'polypeptide(L)'
;MSRRFGLFTGVIMALFPAKFLAVMQDLAVENPDDFVERRWLTSYVRMEGLVTVLICLKGERAYSAYMKYLGIVGVTLLFFPRRYVEVGNRVAYEGSSPFEWKTGYLSRLRVCGAFFIFLSLQALKGEDDTS
;
A
#
# COMPACT_ATOMS: atom_id res chain seq x y z
N MET A 1 12.07 7.97 10.57
CA MET A 1 10.59 8.06 10.58
C MET A 1 10.03 6.81 11.27
N SER A 2 9.14 6.95 12.25
CA SER A 2 9.01 5.96 13.33
C SER A 2 8.27 4.67 12.94
N ARG A 3 8.82 3.52 13.37
CA ARG A 3 8.18 2.18 13.46
C ARG A 3 6.71 2.23 13.91
N ARG A 4 6.35 3.27 14.68
CA ARG A 4 5.00 3.54 15.18
C ARG A 4 4.00 3.83 14.08
N PHE A 5 4.41 4.50 12.99
CA PHE A 5 3.51 4.76 11.85
C PHE A 5 3.13 3.45 11.16
N GLY A 6 4.11 2.60 10.83
CA GLY A 6 3.87 1.28 10.26
C GLY A 6 3.08 0.36 11.19
N LEU A 7 3.34 0.41 12.50
CA LEU A 7 2.55 -0.31 13.49
C LEU A 7 1.09 0.16 13.50
N PHE A 8 0.85 1.47 13.52
CA PHE A 8 -0.48 2.06 13.53
C PHE A 8 -1.29 1.67 12.29
N THR A 9 -0.70 1.84 11.10
CA THR A 9 -1.36 1.48 9.84
C THR A 9 -1.61 -0.03 9.76
N GLY A 10 -0.63 -0.84 10.14
CA GLY A 10 -0.78 -2.30 10.17
C GLY A 10 -1.90 -2.77 11.12
N VAL A 11 -2.03 -2.15 12.30
CA VAL A 11 -3.13 -2.45 13.24
C VAL A 11 -4.49 -2.08 12.64
N ILE A 12 -4.61 -0.92 11.99
CA ILE A 12 -5.85 -0.52 11.32
C ILE A 12 -6.24 -1.51 10.23
N MET A 13 -5.30 -1.89 9.36
CA MET A 13 -5.54 -2.86 8.29
C MET A 13 -5.94 -4.24 8.84
N ALA A 14 -5.33 -4.67 9.95
CA ALA A 14 -5.62 -5.96 10.57
C ALA A 14 -6.98 -6.01 11.28
N LEU A 15 -7.41 -4.91 11.91
CA LEU A 15 -8.65 -4.85 12.69
C LEU A 15 -9.85 -4.40 11.86
N PHE A 16 -9.64 -3.49 10.91
CA PHE A 16 -10.70 -2.88 10.11
C PHE A 16 -10.42 -2.96 8.60
N PRO A 17 -10.13 -4.15 8.04
CA PRO A 17 -9.74 -4.30 6.64
C PRO A 17 -10.79 -3.76 5.66
N ALA A 18 -12.08 -4.03 5.91
CA ALA A 18 -13.16 -3.56 5.06
C ALA A 18 -13.31 -2.04 5.08
N LYS A 19 -13.15 -1.40 6.25
CA LYS A 19 -13.22 0.07 6.35
C LYS A 19 -12.02 0.73 5.67
N PHE A 20 -10.85 0.13 5.80
CA PHE A 20 -9.65 0.60 5.12
C PHE A 20 -9.82 0.55 3.60
N LEU A 21 -10.34 -0.57 3.07
CA LEU A 21 -10.64 -0.71 1.64
C LEU A 21 -11.66 0.32 1.15
N ALA A 22 -12.76 0.51 1.86
CA ALA A 22 -13.79 1.49 1.50
C ALA A 22 -13.22 2.92 1.45
N VAL A 23 -12.39 3.31 2.42
CA VAL A 23 -11.71 4.63 2.40
C VAL A 23 -10.76 4.75 1.22
N MET A 24 -9.98 3.71 0.94
CA MET A 24 -9.05 3.73 -0.19
C MET A 24 -9.77 3.80 -1.54
N GLN A 25 -10.90 3.10 -1.68
CA GLN A 25 -11.77 3.18 -2.86
C GLN A 25 -12.36 4.57 -3.04
N ASP A 26 -12.94 5.16 -2.00
CA ASP A 26 -13.48 6.51 -2.06
C ASP A 26 -12.40 7.54 -2.44
N LEU A 27 -11.16 7.39 -1.96
CA LEU A 27 -10.07 8.28 -2.36
C LEU A 27 -9.61 8.07 -3.82
N ALA A 28 -9.89 6.90 -4.39
CA ALA A 28 -9.37 6.47 -5.68
C ALA A 28 -10.34 6.69 -6.83
N VAL A 29 -11.60 6.29 -6.67
CA VAL A 29 -12.57 6.14 -7.76
C VAL A 29 -13.76 7.07 -7.56
N GLU A 30 -14.35 7.56 -8.65
CA GLU A 30 -15.52 8.45 -8.58
C GLU A 30 -16.80 7.71 -8.16
N ASN A 31 -16.96 6.46 -8.57
CA ASN A 31 -18.15 5.63 -8.31
C ASN A 31 -17.79 4.37 -7.51
N PRO A 32 -17.39 4.47 -6.23
CA PRO A 32 -16.90 3.33 -5.45
C PRO A 32 -17.94 2.21 -5.27
N ASP A 33 -19.24 2.54 -5.27
CA ASP A 33 -20.34 1.59 -5.06
C ASP A 33 -20.59 0.65 -6.26
N ASP A 34 -20.03 0.96 -7.44
CA ASP A 34 -20.19 0.16 -8.66
C ASP A 34 -19.26 -1.07 -8.67
N PHE A 35 -18.35 -1.19 -7.70
CA PHE A 35 -17.32 -2.23 -7.68
C PHE A 35 -17.63 -3.33 -6.68
N VAL A 36 -17.71 -4.56 -7.18
CA VAL A 36 -17.82 -5.76 -6.35
C VAL A 36 -16.41 -6.24 -6.01
N GLU A 37 -16.00 -6.08 -4.75
CA GLU A 37 -14.76 -6.64 -4.24
C GLU A 37 -14.79 -8.17 -4.28
N ARG A 38 -13.68 -8.80 -4.65
CA ARG A 38 -13.54 -10.24 -4.48
C ARG A 38 -13.51 -10.60 -3.00
N ARG A 39 -14.19 -11.69 -2.64
CA ARG A 39 -14.31 -12.19 -1.27
C ARG A 39 -12.98 -12.40 -0.52
N TRP A 40 -11.87 -12.57 -1.22
CA TRP A 40 -10.55 -12.75 -0.61
C TRP A 40 -9.83 -11.43 -0.30
N LEU A 41 -10.25 -10.30 -0.88
CA LEU A 41 -9.57 -9.01 -0.79
C LEU A 41 -9.48 -8.52 0.66
N THR A 42 -10.58 -8.60 1.41
CA THR A 42 -10.61 -8.24 2.83
C THR A 42 -9.65 -9.10 3.66
N SER A 43 -9.55 -10.39 3.36
CA SER A 43 -8.63 -11.31 4.04
C SER A 43 -7.17 -10.99 3.70
N TYR A 44 -6.89 -10.60 2.45
CA TYR A 44 -5.57 -10.18 2.02
C TYR A 44 -5.12 -8.91 2.75
N VAL A 45 -5.95 -7.87 2.80
CA VAL A 45 -5.65 -6.62 3.53
C VAL A 45 -5.42 -6.89 5.02
N ARG A 46 -6.21 -7.78 5.62
CA ARG A 46 -6.01 -8.20 7.01
C ARG A 46 -4.64 -8.86 7.20
N MET A 47 -4.26 -9.75 6.29
CA MET A 47 -2.96 -10.42 6.30
C MET A 47 -1.82 -9.41 6.14
N GLU A 48 -1.93 -8.44 5.22
CA GLU A 48 -0.95 -7.37 5.07
C GLU A 48 -0.77 -6.56 6.36
N GLY A 49 -1.88 -6.22 7.02
CA GLY A 49 -1.85 -5.54 8.31
C GLY A 49 -1.09 -6.33 9.38
N LEU A 50 -1.40 -7.62 9.52
CA LEU A 50 -0.73 -8.50 10.47
C LEU A 50 0.76 -8.65 10.17
N VAL A 51 1.12 -8.87 8.90
CA VAL A 51 2.52 -8.98 8.46
C VAL A 51 3.26 -7.69 8.76
N THR A 52 2.66 -6.54 8.50
CA THR A 52 3.25 -5.22 8.78
C THR A 52 3.50 -5.03 10.29
N VAL A 53 2.53 -5.39 11.14
CA VAL A 53 2.69 -5.36 12.60
C VAL A 53 3.82 -6.28 13.05
N LEU A 54 3.86 -7.53 12.57
CA LEU A 54 4.90 -8.49 12.92
C LEU A 54 6.29 -8.01 12.50
N ILE A 55 6.43 -7.46 11.29
CA ILE A 55 7.69 -6.86 10.82
C ILE A 55 8.13 -5.71 11.72
N CYS A 56 7.19 -4.84 12.11
CA CYS A 56 7.46 -3.74 13.04
C CYS A 56 7.84 -4.21 14.45
N LEU A 57 7.54 -5.46 14.83
CA LEU A 57 7.90 -6.04 16.13
C LEU A 57 9.19 -6.87 16.09
N LYS A 58 9.51 -7.50 14.95
CA LYS A 58 10.57 -8.52 14.82
C LYS A 58 12.01 -7.97 14.76
N GLY A 59 12.17 -6.65 14.62
CA GLY A 59 13.47 -5.96 14.70
C GLY A 59 13.91 -5.24 13.42
N GLU A 60 15.06 -4.57 13.48
CA GLU A 60 15.52 -3.63 12.44
C GLU A 60 15.79 -4.29 11.08
N ARG A 61 16.32 -5.52 11.08
CA ARG A 61 16.58 -6.27 9.84
C ARG A 61 15.30 -6.60 9.06
N ALA A 62 14.25 -7.01 9.76
CA ALA A 62 12.96 -7.29 9.12
C ALA A 62 12.31 -5.99 8.62
N TYR A 63 12.42 -4.92 9.40
CA TYR A 63 11.94 -3.60 9.02
C TYR A 63 12.69 -3.04 7.79
N SER A 64 14.01 -3.18 7.72
CA SER A 64 14.80 -2.78 6.54
C SER A 64 14.40 -3.57 5.29
N ALA A 65 14.25 -4.90 5.40
CA ALA A 65 13.78 -5.73 4.29
C ALA A 65 12.40 -5.28 3.76
N TYR A 66 11.49 -4.93 4.67
CA TYR A 66 10.18 -4.38 4.30
C TYR A 66 10.27 -3.00 3.65
N MET A 67 11.16 -2.13 4.13
CA MET A 67 11.38 -0.81 3.53
C MET A 67 11.96 -0.94 2.11
N LYS A 68 12.90 -1.87 1.88
CA LYS A 68 13.42 -2.23 0.54
C LYS A 68 12.28 -2.67 -0.39
N TYR A 69 11.40 -3.54 0.09
CA TYR A 69 10.21 -3.96 -0.66
C TYR A 69 9.28 -2.78 -0.98
N LEU A 70 8.98 -1.92 -0.01
CA LEU A 70 8.20 -0.70 -0.24
C LEU A 70 8.86 0.24 -1.24
N GLY A 71 10.20 0.32 -1.27
CA GLY A 71 10.93 1.07 -2.28
C GLY A 71 10.66 0.56 -3.70
N ILE A 72 10.66 -0.75 -3.91
CA ILE A 72 10.33 -1.38 -5.22
C ILE A 72 8.89 -1.07 -5.63
N VAL A 73 7.95 -1.19 -4.69
CA VAL A 73 6.54 -0.81 -4.92
C VAL A 73 6.46 0.69 -5.27
N GLY A 74 7.22 1.54 -4.57
CA GLY A 74 7.29 2.97 -4.81
C GLY A 74 7.79 3.32 -6.20
N VAL A 75 8.82 2.64 -6.71
CA VAL A 75 9.30 2.77 -8.10
C VAL A 75 8.19 2.43 -9.09
N THR A 76 7.47 1.34 -8.83
CA THR A 76 6.37 0.91 -9.70
C THR A 76 5.23 1.94 -9.72
N LEU A 77 4.86 2.49 -8.56
CA LEU A 77 3.85 3.54 -8.43
C LEU A 77 4.28 4.86 -9.08
N LEU A 78 5.57 5.20 -9.04
CA LEU A 78 6.09 6.44 -9.62
C LEU A 78 6.12 6.38 -11.15
N PHE A 79 6.65 5.30 -11.72
CA PHE A 79 6.86 5.20 -13.18
C PHE A 79 5.70 4.54 -13.92
N PHE A 80 5.01 3.59 -13.29
CA PHE A 80 3.96 2.78 -13.91
C PHE A 80 2.63 2.78 -13.13
N PRO A 81 2.13 3.94 -12.65
CA PRO A 81 0.93 4.00 -11.81
C PRO A 81 -0.29 3.39 -12.47
N ARG A 82 -0.47 3.65 -13.77
CA ARG A 82 -1.62 3.12 -14.53
C ARG A 82 -1.61 1.59 -14.61
N ARG A 83 -0.44 0.99 -14.91
CA ARG A 83 -0.30 -0.47 -14.99
C ARG A 83 -0.49 -1.14 -13.64
N TYR A 84 0.07 -0.55 -12.58
CA TYR A 84 -0.10 -1.03 -11.21
C TYR A 84 -1.58 -1.15 -10.85
N VAL A 85 -2.34 -0.10 -11.12
CA VAL A 85 -3.76 -0.03 -10.79
C VAL A 85 -4.60 -0.95 -11.69
N GLU A 86 -4.33 -1.01 -13.00
CA GLU A 86 -5.05 -1.92 -13.90
C GLU A 86 -4.88 -3.40 -13.49
N VAL A 87 -3.67 -3.79 -13.09
CA VAL A 87 -3.38 -5.14 -12.59
C VAL A 87 -4.06 -5.35 -11.24
N GLY A 88 -3.88 -4.40 -10.31
CA GLY A 88 -4.49 -4.46 -8.99
C GLY A 88 -6.01 -4.61 -9.06
N ASN A 89 -6.66 -3.89 -9.97
CA ASN A 89 -8.11 -3.95 -10.13
C ASN A 89 -8.60 -5.28 -10.67
N ARG A 90 -7.94 -5.81 -11.72
CA ARG A 90 -8.30 -7.11 -12.31
C ARG A 90 -8.20 -8.22 -11.27
N VAL A 91 -7.23 -8.10 -10.40
CA VAL A 91 -6.99 -9.03 -9.31
C VAL A 91 -8.05 -8.81 -8.22
N ALA A 92 -8.26 -7.59 -7.75
CA ALA A 92 -9.05 -7.28 -6.56
C ALA A 92 -10.58 -7.27 -6.76
N TYR A 93 -11.08 -6.97 -7.96
CA TYR A 93 -12.51 -6.76 -8.22
C TYR A 93 -13.08 -7.74 -9.23
N GLU A 94 -14.40 -7.92 -9.16
CA GLU A 94 -15.19 -8.68 -10.12
C GLU A 94 -15.78 -7.75 -11.19
N GLY A 95 -15.75 -8.19 -12.45
CA GLY A 95 -16.33 -7.45 -13.58
C GLY A 95 -15.33 -6.64 -14.41
N SER A 96 -15.81 -6.18 -15.57
CA SER A 96 -15.03 -5.48 -16.60
C SER A 96 -15.31 -3.98 -16.67
N SER A 97 -16.08 -3.42 -15.73
CA SER A 97 -16.39 -2.00 -15.76
C SER A 97 -15.11 -1.18 -15.64
N PRO A 98 -14.90 -0.20 -16.54
CA PRO A 98 -13.73 0.65 -16.47
C PRO A 98 -13.78 1.50 -15.20
N PHE A 99 -12.68 1.54 -14.46
CA PHE A 99 -12.57 2.40 -13.29
C PHE A 99 -12.44 3.86 -13.73
N GLU A 100 -13.40 4.69 -13.32
CA GLU A 100 -13.33 6.13 -13.44
C GLU A 100 -12.55 6.70 -12.26
N TRP A 101 -11.25 6.88 -12.45
CA TRP A 101 -10.37 7.43 -11.43
C TRP A 101 -10.69 8.90 -11.16
N LYS A 102 -10.76 9.27 -9.88
CA LYS A 102 -10.85 10.68 -9.47
C LYS A 102 -9.73 11.48 -10.13
N THR A 103 -10.04 12.69 -10.58
CA THR A 103 -9.05 13.59 -11.20
C THR A 103 -7.79 13.71 -10.32
N GLY A 104 -6.63 13.52 -10.95
CA GLY A 104 -5.33 13.57 -10.28
C GLY A 104 -4.97 12.33 -9.45
N TYR A 105 -5.77 11.26 -9.42
CA TYR A 105 -5.46 10.03 -8.67
C TYR A 105 -4.12 9.42 -9.06
N LEU A 106 -3.84 9.30 -10.37
CA LEU A 106 -2.54 8.79 -10.84
C LEU A 106 -1.37 9.69 -10.39
N SER A 107 -1.58 11.00 -10.33
CA SER A 107 -0.58 11.93 -9.80
C SER A 107 -0.37 11.75 -8.29
N ARG A 108 -1.45 11.53 -7.52
CA ARG A 108 -1.36 11.20 -6.09
C ARG A 108 -0.60 9.89 -5.87
N LEU A 109 -0.85 8.86 -6.69
CA LEU A 109 -0.09 7.61 -6.64
C LEU A 109 1.40 7.80 -6.91
N ARG A 110 1.77 8.67 -7.85
CA ARG A 110 3.18 9.00 -8.10
C ARG A 110 3.83 9.67 -6.88
N VAL A 111 3.12 10.59 -6.24
CA VAL A 111 3.59 11.23 -5.00
C VAL A 111 3.76 10.20 -3.88
N CYS A 112 2.81 9.27 -3.72
CA CYS A 112 2.95 8.14 -2.79
C CYS A 112 4.16 7.27 -3.13
N GLY A 113 4.38 6.98 -4.42
CA GLY A 113 5.52 6.20 -4.89
C GLY A 113 6.85 6.86 -4.56
N ALA A 114 6.98 8.16 -4.84
CA ALA A 114 8.16 8.96 -4.46
C ALA A 114 8.38 8.96 -2.95
N PHE A 115 7.31 9.06 -2.16
CA PHE A 115 7.37 8.99 -0.70
C PHE A 115 7.87 7.63 -0.21
N PHE A 116 7.41 6.51 -0.78
CA PHE A 116 7.89 5.16 -0.44
C PHE A 116 9.36 4.96 -0.80
N ILE A 117 9.80 5.45 -1.97
CA ILE A 117 11.22 5.43 -2.35
C ILE A 117 12.05 6.22 -1.33
N PHE A 118 11.61 7.43 -0.98
CA PHE A 118 12.29 8.27 0.00
C PHE A 118 12.41 7.58 1.38
N LEU A 119 11.33 6.94 1.84
CA LEU A 119 11.36 6.15 3.08
C LEU A 119 12.32 4.96 2.99
N SER A 120 12.33 4.25 1.86
CA SER A 120 13.27 3.15 1.63
C SER A 120 14.73 3.63 1.67
N LEU A 121 15.04 4.76 1.05
CA LEU A 121 16.39 5.34 1.05
C LEU A 121 16.84 5.76 2.46
N GLN A 122 15.94 6.34 3.25
CA GLN A 122 16.26 6.67 4.65
C GLN A 122 16.49 5.43 5.50
N ALA A 123 15.73 4.35 5.27
CA ALA A 123 15.92 3.10 5.98
C ALA A 123 17.26 2.44 5.62
N LEU A 124 17.68 2.51 4.35
CA LEU A 124 18.99 2.04 3.89
C LEU A 124 20.13 2.82 4.54
N LYS A 125 20.04 4.16 4.53
CA LYS A 125 21.06 5.01 5.13
C LYS A 125 21.26 4.74 6.63
N GLY A 126 20.16 4.48 7.35
CA GLY A 126 20.24 4.14 8.78
C GLY A 126 20.86 2.78 9.07
N GLU A 127 20.83 1.84 8.12
CA GLU A 127 21.46 0.51 8.24
C GLU A 127 22.99 0.64 8.17
N ASP A 128 23.50 1.46 7.25
CA ASP A 128 24.94 1.72 7.06
C ASP A 128 25.58 2.46 8.25
N ASP A 129 24.86 3.38 8.91
CA ASP A 129 25.37 4.13 10.09
C ASP A 129 25.47 3.27 11.37
N THR A 130 24.87 2.07 11.38
CA THR A 130 24.84 1.16 12.56
C THR A 130 25.70 -0.11 12.40
N SER A 131 26.33 -0.30 11.24
CA SER A 131 27.22 -1.44 10.95
C SER A 131 28.70 -1.09 11.09
#